data_AF-A0AAV0QQN3-F1
#
_entry.id   AF-A0AAV0QQN3-F1
#
_cell.length_a   1.000
_cell.length_b   1.000
_cell.length_c   1.000
_cell.angle_alpha   90.00
_cell.angle_beta   90.00
_cell.angle_gamma   90.00
#
_symmetry.space_group_name_H-M   'P 1'
#
loop_
_entity.id
_entity.type
_entity.pdbx_description
1 polymer ?
#
loop_
_entity_poly.entity_id
_entity_poly.type
_entity_poly.pdbx_seq_one_letter_code
_entity_poly.pdbx_strand_id
1 'polypeptide(L)' 'MAAANKGGAAGFGMMISDVQTWVSAALTDESTCTDGFAGKAMAAGEMRTVVGGKIETIAHLTSNALALINAYATLHH' A
#
# COMPACT_ATOMS: atom_id res chain seq x y z
N MET A 1 -2.04 -8.99 -18.48
CA MET A 1 -0.98 -9.97 -18.82
C MET A 1 -0.26 -9.44 -20.06
N ALA A 2 0.82 -8.69 -19.88
CA ALA A 2 1.69 -8.25 -20.96
C ALA A 2 3.06 -8.88 -20.72
N ALA A 3 3.57 -9.55 -21.74
CA ALA A 3 4.89 -10.16 -21.73
C ALA A 3 5.96 -9.06 -21.70
N ALA A 4 6.92 -9.16 -20.79
CA ALA A 4 8.14 -8.36 -20.83
C ALA A 4 9.35 -9.31 -20.95
N ASN A 5 10.01 -9.27 -22.10
CA ASN A 5 11.33 -9.85 -22.29
C ASN A 5 12.34 -8.75 -22.61
N LYS A 6 13.40 -8.71 -21.80
CA LYS A 6 14.74 -8.12 -22.01
C LYS A 6 14.91 -6.60 -22.05
N GLY A 7 15.17 -6.07 -20.86
CA GLY A 7 16.16 -5.03 -20.62
C GLY A 7 16.49 -5.04 -19.13
N GLY A 8 17.63 -5.61 -18.72
CA GLY A 8 17.89 -5.91 -17.29
C GLY A 8 17.66 -4.72 -16.35
N ALA A 9 18.05 -3.52 -16.76
CA ALA A 9 17.83 -2.29 -16.00
C ALA A 9 16.47 -1.61 -16.29
N ALA A 10 16.05 -1.54 -17.56
CA ALA A 10 14.79 -0.88 -17.94
C ALA A 10 13.54 -1.66 -17.45
N GLY A 11 13.58 -2.99 -17.54
CA GLY A 11 12.55 -3.87 -17.00
C GLY A 11 12.53 -3.88 -15.48
N PHE A 12 13.70 -3.74 -14.84
CA PHE A 12 13.78 -3.55 -13.39
C PHE A 12 13.13 -2.23 -12.96
N GLY A 13 13.47 -1.12 -13.61
CA GLY A 13 12.89 0.20 -13.33
C GLY A 13 11.37 0.24 -13.52
N MET A 14 10.86 -0.39 -14.57
CA MET A 14 9.41 -0.53 -14.78
C MET A 14 8.75 -1.37 -13.69
N MET A 15 9.34 -2.52 -13.36
CA MET A 15 8.80 -3.41 -12.33
C MET A 15 8.77 -2.75 -10.94
N ILE A 16 9.83 -2.04 -10.54
CA ILE A 16 9.86 -1.37 -9.25
C ILE A 16 8.87 -0.20 -9.19
N SER A 17 8.68 0.53 -10.30
CA SER A 17 7.67 1.59 -10.42
C SER A 17 6.24 1.06 -10.29
N ASP A 18 5.94 -0.09 -10.90
CA ASP A 18 4.64 -0.74 -10.76
C ASP A 18 4.38 -1.15 -9.31
N VAL A 19 5.39 -1.76 -8.66
CA VAL A 19 5.31 -2.16 -7.24
C VAL A 19 5.10 -0.95 -6.33
N GLN A 20 5.84 0.14 -6.52
CA GLN A 20 5.64 1.39 -5.77
C GLN A 20 4.22 1.95 -5.93
N THR A 21 3.69 1.90 -7.16
CA THR A 21 2.33 2.37 -7.46
C THR A 21 1.29 1.54 -6.73
N TRP A 22 1.37 0.20 -6.79
CA TRP A 22 0.42 -0.69 -6.14
C TRP A 22 0.47 -0.60 -4.61
N VAL A 23 1.65 -0.49 -4.01
CA VAL A 23 1.79 -0.37 -2.56
C VAL A 23 1.31 1.00 -2.06
N SER A 24 1.53 2.07 -2.83
CA SER A 24 0.98 3.40 -2.50
C SER A 24 -0.54 3.44 -2.63
N ALA A 25 -1.10 2.73 -3.61
CA ALA A 25 -2.55 2.56 -3.75
C ALA A 25 -3.13 1.78 -2.56
N ALA A 26 -2.50 0.70 -2.13
CA ALA A 26 -2.94 -0.06 -0.95
C ALA A 26 -3.00 0.82 0.31
N LEU A 27 -1.98 1.67 0.54
CA LEU A 27 -1.97 2.62 1.66
C LEU A 27 -3.12 3.63 1.60
N THR A 28 -3.47 4.07 0.39
CA THR A 28 -4.61 4.94 0.14
C THR A 28 -5.93 4.21 0.41
N ASP A 29 -6.06 2.97 -0.06
CA ASP A 29 -7.25 2.13 0.16
C ASP A 29 -7.49 1.86 1.66
N GLU A 30 -6.43 1.67 2.44
CA GLU A 30 -6.53 1.52 3.90
C GLU A 30 -7.04 2.81 4.57
N SER A 31 -6.53 3.98 4.19
CA SER A 31 -7.02 5.26 4.71
C SER A 31 -8.51 5.48 4.37
N THR A 32 -8.90 5.24 3.12
CA THR A 32 -10.29 5.42 2.66
C THR A 32 -11.23 4.35 3.23
N CYS A 33 -10.74 3.13 3.50
CA CYS A 33 -11.48 2.10 4.21
C CYS A 33 -11.89 2.59 5.61
N THR A 34 -10.98 3.26 6.32
CA THR A 34 -11.28 3.85 7.64
C THR A 34 -12.38 4.92 7.56
N ASP A 35 -12.36 5.74 6.51
CA ASP A 35 -13.38 6.78 6.28
C ASP A 35 -14.78 6.18 6.06
N GLY A 36 -14.88 4.99 5.47
CA GLY A 36 -16.13 4.25 5.31
C GLY A 36 -16.85 3.94 6.63
N PHE A 37 -16.12 3.92 7.76
CA PHE A 37 -16.66 3.70 9.11
C PHE A 37 -16.91 5.00 9.89
N ALA A 38 -16.65 6.18 9.31
CA ALA A 38 -16.83 7.47 9.99
C ALA A 38 -18.30 7.92 10.12
N GLY A 39 -19.25 7.17 9.52
CA GLY A 39 -20.69 7.50 9.58
C GLY A 39 -21.28 7.44 10.99
N LYS A 40 -22.27 8.29 11.29
CA LYS A 40 -22.90 8.44 12.62
C LYS A 40 -23.41 7.12 13.23
N ALA A 41 -23.85 6.17 12.42
CA ALA A 41 -24.32 4.85 12.87
C ALA A 41 -23.19 3.92 13.35
N MET A 42 -21.95 4.14 12.87
CA MET A 42 -20.78 3.30 13.11
C MET A 42 -19.73 3.98 14.00
N ALA A 43 -19.83 5.30 14.17
CA ALA A 43 -18.85 6.11 14.89
C ALA A 43 -18.62 5.71 16.37
N ALA A 44 -19.63 5.12 17.01
CA ALA A 44 -19.62 4.71 18.43
C ALA A 44 -19.66 3.19 18.64
N GLY A 45 -19.58 2.38 17.58
CA GLY A 45 -19.71 0.92 17.66
C GLY A 45 -18.38 0.21 17.89
N GLU A 46 -18.37 -0.86 18.68
CA GLU A 46 -17.20 -1.74 18.91
C GLU A 46 -16.56 -2.20 17.59
N MET A 47 -17.38 -2.39 16.55
CA MET A 47 -16.93 -2.77 15.20
C MET A 47 -15.94 -1.76 14.61
N ARG A 48 -16.18 -0.45 14.75
CA ARG A 48 -15.27 0.58 14.23
C ARG A 48 -13.92 0.54 14.94
N THR A 49 -13.91 0.28 16.24
CA THR A 49 -12.66 0.15 17.01
C THR A 49 -11.88 -1.10 16.60
N VAL A 50 -12.55 -2.25 16.49
CA VAL A 50 -11.92 -3.52 16.12
C VAL A 50 -11.41 -3.48 14.68
N VAL A 51 -12.20 -2.97 13.74
CA VAL A 51 -11.81 -2.85 12.33
C VAL A 51 -10.75 -1.77 12.15
N GLY A 52 -10.90 -0.62 12.82
CA GLY A 52 -9.94 0.48 12.77
C GLY A 52 -8.53 0.05 13.21
N GLY A 53 -8.41 -0.67 14.33
CA GLY A 53 -7.10 -1.16 14.78
C GLY A 53 -6.47 -2.17 13.80
N LYS A 54 -7.28 -2.96 13.09
CA LYS A 54 -6.79 -3.85 12.02
C LYS A 54 -6.31 -3.05 10.81
N ILE A 55 -7.08 -2.05 10.37
CA ILE A 55 -6.69 -1.19 9.24
C ILE A 55 -5.40 -0.43 9.56
N GLU A 56 -5.28 0.12 10.76
CA GLU A 56 -4.06 0.81 11.21
C GLU A 56 -2.84 -0.12 11.20
N THR A 57 -3.01 -1.36 11.67
CA THR A 57 -1.94 -2.37 11.62
C THR A 57 -1.50 -2.65 10.18
N ILE A 58 -2.45 -2.82 9.26
CA ILE A 58 -2.13 -3.07 7.84
C ILE A 58 -1.45 -1.84 7.23
N ALA A 59 -1.92 -0.62 7.53
CA ALA A 59 -1.29 0.63 7.08
C ALA A 59 0.16 0.79 7.52
N HIS A 60 0.48 0.40 8.75
CA HIS A 60 1.87 0.37 9.20
C HIS A 60 2.72 -0.64 8.42
N LEU A 61 2.20 -1.83 8.16
CA LEU A 61 2.91 -2.85 7.38
C LEU A 61 3.12 -2.41 5.92
N THR A 62 2.10 -1.84 5.29
CA THR A 62 2.14 -1.32 3.93
C THR A 62 3.11 -0.14 3.82
N SER A 63 3.12 0.77 4.80
CA SER A 63 4.08 1.88 4.87
C SER A 63 5.53 1.39 5.04
N ASN A 64 5.76 0.40 5.91
CA ASN A 64 7.09 -0.22 6.06
C ASN A 64 7.55 -0.89 4.77
N ALA A 65 6.66 -1.61 4.07
CA ALA A 65 6.96 -2.22 2.78
C ALA A 65 7.33 -1.16 1.74
N LEU A 66 6.57 -0.05 1.65
CA LEU A 66 6.85 1.05 0.73
C LEU A 66 8.22 1.68 1.00
N ALA A 67 8.59 1.87 2.27
CA ALA A 67 9.90 2.37 2.65
C ALA A 67 11.04 1.44 2.19
N LEU A 68 10.89 0.13 2.39
CA LEU A 68 11.86 -0.87 1.94
C LEU A 68 11.97 -0.91 0.42
N ILE A 69 10.85 -0.84 -0.30
CA ILE A 69 10.80 -0.79 -1.76
C ILE A 69 11.53 0.44 -2.28
N ASN A 70 11.31 1.61 -1.69
CA ASN A 70 11.97 2.86 -2.08
C ASN A 70 13.49 2.80 -1.81
N ALA A 71 13.90 2.24 -0.68
CA ALA A 71 15.32 2.02 -0.38
C ALA A 71 15.96 1.06 -1.39
N TYR A 72 15.28 -0.04 -1.69
CA TYR A 72 15.74 -1.05 -2.65
C TYR A 72 15.84 -0.47 -4.07
N ALA A 73 14.86 0.30 -4.51
CA ALA A 73 14.92 1.04 -5.78
C ALA A 73 16.20 1.89 -5.82
N THR A 74 16.43 2.71 -4.81
CA THR A 74 17.60 3.61 -4.70
C THR A 74 18.93 2.86 -4.76
N LEU A 75 19.03 1.68 -4.12
CA LEU A 75 20.24 0.87 -4.10
C LEU A 75 20.52 0.14 -5.44
N HIS A 76 19.48 -0.08 -6.25
CA HIS A 76 19.56 -0.88 -7.48
C HIS A 76 19.21 -0.07 -8.75
N HIS A 77 19.24 1.25 -8.66
CA HIS A 77 19.16 2.19 -9.79
C HIS A 77 20.51 2.39 -10.47
#